data_AF-A0A8J5X6F0-F1
#
_entry.id   AF-A0A8J5X6F0-F1
#
_cell.length_a   1.000
_cell.length_b   1.000
_cell.length_c   1.000
_cell.angle_alpha   90.00
_cell.angle_beta   90.00
_cell.angle_gamma   90.00
#
_symmetry.space_group_name_H-M   'P 1'
#
loop_
_entity.id
_entity.type
_entity.pdbx_description
1 polymer ?
#
loop_
_entity_poly.entity_id
_entity_poly.type
_entity_poly.pdbx_seq_one_letter_code
_entity_poly.pdbx_strand_id
1 'polypeptide(L)' 'MASWLWQKDAQTCKLVLIGVNPTVQSLRMLGEHCRSLERLALCGCETVGDAEIICLAERCVALKKLCIKGCPSQILGWGH' A
#
# COMPACT_ATOMS: atom_id res chain seq x y z
N MET A 1 1.92 28.04 26.01
CA MET A 1 1.56 26.61 25.87
C MET A 1 0.38 26.49 24.91
N ALA A 2 0.55 26.89 23.65
CA ALA A 2 -0.45 26.71 22.62
C ALA A 2 0.10 25.66 21.66
N SER A 3 -0.58 24.52 21.66
CA SER A 3 -0.27 23.34 20.88
C SER A 3 0.02 23.68 19.44
N TRP A 4 1.07 23.06 18.94
CA TRP A 4 1.54 23.14 17.58
C TRP A 4 0.43 22.62 16.65
N LEU A 5 -0.44 23.51 16.16
CA LEU A 5 -1.35 23.26 15.04
C LEU A 5 -0.60 23.29 13.71
N TRP A 6 0.55 22.61 13.66
CA TRP A 6 1.09 22.10 12.43
C TRP A 6 1.03 20.58 12.58
N GLN A 7 -0.09 19.98 12.15
CA GLN A 7 -0.09 18.56 11.83
C GLN A 7 0.75 18.41 10.57
N LYS A 8 2.07 18.54 10.76
CA LYS A 8 3.09 18.35 9.75
C LYS A 8 3.28 16.85 9.60
N ASP A 9 2.20 16.14 9.27
CA ASP A 9 2.30 14.81 8.66
C ASP A 9 2.74 15.00 7.19
N ALA A 10 3.79 15.78 6.98
CA ALA A 10 4.49 15.95 5.71
C ALA A 10 5.69 15.01 5.60
N GLN A 11 5.86 14.09 6.57
CA GLN A 11 6.92 13.08 6.57
C GLN A 11 6.41 11.65 6.39
N THR A 12 5.11 11.40 6.56
CA THR A 12 4.54 10.07 6.33
C THR A 12 3.85 10.05 4.97
N CYS A 13 4.55 9.54 3.94
CA CYS A 13 3.94 9.37 2.62
C CYS A 13 2.84 8.31 2.72
N LYS A 14 1.59 8.76 2.67
CA LYS A 14 0.39 7.92 2.66
C LYS A 14 -0.22 7.93 1.26
N LEU A 15 -0.47 6.75 0.70
CA LEU A 15 -1.15 6.58 -0.58
C LEU A 15 -2.42 5.75 -0.38
N VAL A 16 -3.52 6.21 -0.98
CA VAL A 16 -4.80 5.50 -0.94
C VAL A 16 -5.30 5.35 -2.37
N LEU A 17 -5.58 4.13 -2.77
CA LEU A 17 -6.05 3.74 -4.08
C LEU A 17 -7.45 3.13 -3.91
N ILE A 18 -8.46 3.71 -4.57
CA ILE A 18 -9.87 3.30 -4.45
C ILE A 18 -10.42 3.01 -5.84
N GLY A 19 -10.96 1.81 -6.07
CA GLY A 19 -11.56 1.42 -7.34
C GLY A 19 -10.58 1.40 -8.52
N VAL A 20 -9.29 1.27 -8.24
CA VAL A 20 -8.23 1.15 -9.25
C VAL A 20 -7.61 -0.24 -9.16
N ASN A 21 -7.22 -0.80 -10.29
CA ASN A 21 -6.49 -2.07 -10.34
C ASN A 21 -5.01 -1.77 -10.58
N PRO A 22 -4.20 -1.57 -9.51
CA PRO A 22 -2.77 -1.40 -9.68
C PRO A 22 -2.16 -2.73 -10.15
N THR A 23 -1.27 -2.68 -11.14
CA THR A 23 -0.49 -3.84 -11.55
C THR A 23 0.83 -3.90 -10.80
N VAL A 24 1.44 -5.09 -10.74
CA VAL A 24 2.80 -5.30 -10.20
C VAL A 24 3.80 -4.27 -10.73
N GLN A 25 3.74 -3.92 -12.02
CA GLN A 25 4.65 -2.93 -12.62
C GLN A 25 4.42 -1.52 -12.04
N SER A 26 3.16 -1.11 -11.88
CA SER A 26 2.83 0.19 -11.28
C SER A 26 3.29 0.27 -9.82
N LEU A 27 3.08 -0.80 -9.05
CA LEU A 27 3.51 -0.88 -7.65
C LEU A 27 5.03 -0.92 -7.52
N ARG A 28 5.73 -1.57 -8.46
CA ARG A 28 7.19 -1.56 -8.53
C ARG A 28 7.73 -0.16 -8.74
N MET A 29 7.20 0.56 -9.74
CA MET A 29 7.56 1.95 -10.00
C MET A 29 7.29 2.83 -8.77
N LEU A 30 6.13 2.63 -8.12
CA LEU A 30 5.82 3.28 -6.86
C LEU A 30 6.84 2.96 -5.76
N GLY A 31 7.25 1.71 -5.57
CA GLY A 31 8.26 1.39 -4.56
C GLY A 31 9.64 1.96 -4.88
N GLU A 32 10.02 2.04 -6.16
CA GLU A 32 11.30 2.62 -6.57
C GLU A 32 11.36 4.14 -6.44
N HIS A 33 10.26 4.84 -6.79
CA HIS A 33 10.14 6.29 -6.74
C HIS A 33 9.66 6.81 -5.37
N CYS A 34 8.81 6.05 -4.67
CA CYS A 34 8.22 6.40 -3.38
C CYS A 34 8.76 5.51 -2.26
N ARG A 35 10.09 5.53 -2.05
CA ARG A 35 10.76 4.76 -0.99
C ARG A 35 10.39 5.16 0.44
N SER A 36 9.82 6.36 0.62
CA SER A 36 9.36 6.85 1.92
C SER A 36 7.89 6.54 2.21
N LEU A 37 7.24 5.73 1.37
CA LEU A 37 5.84 5.35 1.52
C LEU A 37 5.66 4.52 2.79
N GLU A 38 5.04 5.10 3.82
CA GLU A 38 4.84 4.43 5.10
C GLU A 38 3.48 3.74 5.19
N ARG A 39 2.48 4.25 4.46
CA ARG A 39 1.10 3.77 4.57
C ARG A 39 0.48 3.65 3.19
N LEU A 40 0.00 2.46 2.85
CA LEU A 40 -0.72 2.18 1.61
C LEU A 40 -2.08 1.59 1.94
N ALA A 41 -3.13 2.13 1.32
CA ALA A 41 -4.46 1.56 1.41
C ALA A 41 -5.03 1.27 0.02
N LEU A 42 -5.49 0.05 -0.19
CA LEU A 42 -6.11 -0.45 -1.42
C LEU A 42 -7.57 -0.76 -1.10
N CYS A 43 -8.51 -0.14 -1.79
CA CYS A 43 -9.94 -0.27 -1.53
C CYS A 43 -10.70 -0.57 -2.82
N GLY A 44 -11.35 -1.73 -2.90
CA GLY A 44 -12.06 -2.14 -4.12
C GLY A 44 -11.12 -2.41 -5.30
N CYS A 45 -9.95 -3.00 -5.03
CA CYS A 45 -9.05 -3.47 -6.07
C CYS A 45 -9.34 -4.96 -6.33
N GLU A 46 -9.87 -5.29 -7.49
CA GLU A 46 -10.26 -6.66 -7.83
C GLU A 46 -9.09 -7.51 -8.32
N THR A 47 -8.00 -6.88 -8.76
CA THR A 47 -6.81 -7.59 -9.28
C THR A 47 -5.66 -7.66 -8.29
N VAL A 48 -5.79 -7.06 -7.10
CA VAL A 48 -4.71 -7.08 -6.10
C VAL A 48 -4.68 -8.46 -5.45
N GLY A 49 -3.64 -9.24 -5.78
CA GLY A 49 -3.37 -10.54 -5.19
C GLY A 49 -1.98 -10.62 -4.56
N ASP A 50 -1.48 -11.84 -4.36
CA ASP A 50 -0.18 -12.07 -3.73
C ASP A 50 0.97 -11.42 -4.51
N ALA A 51 0.93 -11.41 -5.84
CA ALA A 51 2.00 -10.84 -6.66
C ALA A 51 2.19 -9.34 -6.41
N GLU A 52 1.09 -8.58 -6.35
CA GLU A 52 1.07 -7.16 -6.03
C GLU A 52 1.57 -6.89 -4.62
N ILE A 53 1.11 -7.69 -3.64
CA ILE A 53 1.50 -7.57 -2.23
C ILE A 53 2.99 -7.89 -2.05
N ILE A 54 3.48 -8.97 -2.66
CA ILE A 54 4.90 -9.36 -2.64
C ILE A 54 5.74 -8.24 -3.25
N CYS A 55 5.35 -7.72 -4.42
CA CYS A 55 6.09 -6.63 -5.06
C CYS A 55 6.12 -5.37 -4.19
N LEU A 56 5.03 -5.05 -3.49
CA LEU A 56 4.99 -3.96 -2.53
C LEU A 56 5.92 -4.23 -1.34
N ALA A 57 5.92 -5.44 -0.79
CA ALA A 57 6.81 -5.81 0.31
C ALA A 57 8.29 -5.76 -0.09
N GLU A 58 8.62 -6.16 -1.33
CA GLU A 58 10.00 -6.13 -1.84
C GLU A 58 10.50 -4.71 -2.14
N ARG A 59 9.61 -3.82 -2.62
CA ARG A 59 10.02 -2.51 -3.15
C ARG A 59 9.76 -1.36 -2.18
N CYS A 60 8.63 -1.38 -1.46
CA CYS A 60 8.26 -0.35 -0.50
C CYS A 60 8.86 -0.66 0.88
N VAL A 61 10.18 -0.51 1.01
CA VAL A 61 10.93 -0.84 2.24
C VAL A 61 10.54 -0.02 3.49
N ALA A 62 9.98 1.17 3.30
CA ALA A 62 9.50 2.00 4.41
C ALA A 62 8.02 1.73 4.79
N LEU A 63 7.35 0.80 4.11
CA LEU A 63 5.93 0.54 4.31
C LEU A 63 5.69 -0.08 5.69
N LYS A 64 5.04 0.68 6.56
CA LYS A 64 4.69 0.26 7.93
C LYS A 64 3.25 -0.25 8.03
N LYS A 65 2.36 0.23 7.17
CA LYS A 65 0.94 -0.15 7.18
C LYS A 65 0.41 -0.39 5.76
N LEU A 66 -0.07 -1.60 5.52
CA LEU A 66 -0.81 -1.97 4.33
C LEU A 66 -2.25 -2.30 4.73
N CYS A 67 -3.22 -1.55 4.19
CA CYS A 67 -4.64 -1.81 4.39
C CYS A 67 -5.24 -2.27 3.06
N ILE A 68 -5.85 -3.44 3.03
CA ILE A 68 -6.53 -3.96 1.84
C ILE A 68 -8.00 -4.17 2.20
N LYS A 69 -8.91 -3.51 1.49
CA LYS A 69 -10.36 -3.57 1.72
C LYS A 69 -11.07 -3.91 0.42
N GLY A 70 -11.98 -4.89 0.47
CA GLY A 70 -12.79 -5.26 -0.70
C GLY A 70 -11.95 -5.77 -1.89
N CYS A 71 -10.81 -6.41 -1.62
CA CYS A 71 -10.05 -7.14 -2.63
C CYS A 71 -10.37 -8.64 -2.47
N PRO A 72 -10.51 -9.41 -3.56
CA PRO A 72 -10.75 -10.85 -3.47
C PRO A 72 -9.51 -11.51 -2.90
N SER A 73 -9.52 -11.80 -1.61
CA SER A 73 -8.46 -12.57 -0.97
C SER A 73 -8.52 -14.00 -1.49
N GLN A 74 -7.90 -14.27 -2.64
CA GLN A 74 -7.54 -15.62 -3.05
C GLN A 74 -6.36 -16.08 -2.17
N ILE A 75 -6.63 -16.25 -0.88
CA ILE A 75 -5.68 -16.87 0.05
C ILE A 75 -5.66 -18.38 -0.24
N LEU A 76 -5.13 -18.76 -1.40
CA LEU A 76 -4.84 -20.16 -1.73
C LEU A 76 -3.57 -20.56 -0.99
N GLY A 77 -3.69 -20.87 0.30
CA GLY A 77 -2.53 -21.30 1.09
C GLY A 77 -2.76 -21.86 2.48
N TRP A 78 -3.99 -22.02 2.96
CA TRP A 78 -4.25 -22.66 4.25
C TRP A 78 -5.44 -23.62 4.14
N GLY A 79 -5.18 -24.88 3.75
CA GLY A 79 -6.20 -25.92 3.78
C GLY A 79 -5.83 -27.21 3.04
N HIS A 80 -5.10 -28.08 3.73
CA HIS A 80 -4.96 -29.54 3.57
C HIS A 80 -4.23 -30.09 2.33
#